data_AF-A0A9E2CIB2-F1
#
_entry.id   AF-A0A9E2CIB2-F1
#
_cell.length_a   1.000
_cell.length_b   1.000
_cell.length_c   1.000
_cell.angle_alpha   90.00
_cell.angle_beta   90.00
_cell.angle_gamma   90.00
#
_symmetry.space_group_name_H-M   'P 1'
#
loop_
_entity.id
_entity.type
_entity.pdbx_description
1 polymer ?
#
loop_
_entity_poly.entity_id
_entity_poly.type
_entity_poly.pdbx_seq_one_letter_code
_entity_poly.pdbx_strand_id
1 'polypeptide(L)'
;MKSQRVQEEPASPADAPTGESGLGLVIGTHRTLALLILASLVLQSLIFEPVCWWPIAFVCLVPWLLLVGGAGYAPRVYFYSYLLALAFFLINLRWLWPATGLGYGALSAYLAVYFPLMACALRSAVRRRRWPLAVVFPFIWVGSEILRAVVISGFPWFFLSHSLHRVLTLIQVSDLVGAYGVSFVVAAVNGAVADLILALLSNRREAGLAHGLRQVRGSLAWAGCLVIASVVYSQVRLHQDTLSTGPKIAVLQGDFLSLVSGDRESDEEKRRIYFAMMDKAAEHEPDLYLLPETPWIMYLNPEARDFHPFWRG
;
A
#
# COMPACT_ATOMS: atom_id res chain seq x y z
N MET A 1 5.98 -57.13 53.57
CA MET A 1 6.39 -56.12 52.57
C MET A 1 5.21 -55.86 51.64
N LYS A 2 4.40 -54.83 51.93
CA LYS A 2 3.32 -54.35 51.06
C LYS A 2 3.74 -53.02 50.46
N SER A 3 3.73 -52.97 49.13
CA SER A 3 4.04 -51.81 48.28
C SER A 3 3.01 -50.69 48.50
N GLN A 4 3.47 -49.49 48.86
CA GLN A 4 2.67 -48.26 48.81
C GLN A 4 2.75 -47.70 47.38
N ARG A 5 1.63 -47.69 46.67
CA ARG A 5 1.47 -46.86 45.46
C ARG A 5 1.11 -45.45 45.92
N VAL A 6 1.96 -44.49 45.59
CA VAL A 6 1.66 -43.06 45.66
C VAL A 6 0.58 -42.76 44.61
N GLN A 7 -0.56 -42.24 45.06
CA GLN A 7 -1.58 -41.67 44.18
C GLN A 7 -1.09 -40.29 43.73
N GLU A 8 -0.86 -40.10 42.43
CA GLU A 8 -0.64 -38.78 41.85
C GLU A 8 -1.99 -38.04 41.77
N GLU A 9 -2.08 -36.91 42.47
CA GLU A 9 -3.19 -35.95 42.35
C GLU A 9 -3.19 -35.32 40.95
N PRO A 10 -4.35 -35.18 40.28
CA PRO A 10 -4.42 -34.46 39.03
C PRO A 10 -4.17 -32.97 39.27
N ALA A 11 -3.21 -32.42 38.53
CA ALA A 11 -2.85 -31.01 38.58
C ALA A 11 -4.08 -30.08 38.43
N SER A 12 -4.19 -29.12 39.34
CA SER A 12 -5.20 -28.06 39.35
C SER A 12 -5.21 -27.28 38.03
N PRO A 13 -6.37 -26.87 37.48
CA PRO A 13 -6.46 -26.15 36.20
C PRO A 13 -5.93 -24.70 36.24
N ALA A 14 -5.26 -24.28 37.32
CA ALA A 14 -4.85 -22.90 37.54
C ALA A 14 -3.52 -22.50 36.85
N ASP A 15 -2.72 -23.45 36.35
CA ASP A 15 -1.37 -23.19 35.81
C ASP A 15 -1.30 -23.14 34.28
N ALA A 16 -2.37 -22.71 33.61
CA ALA A 16 -2.23 -22.27 32.22
C ALA A 16 -1.46 -20.94 32.20
N PRO A 17 -0.37 -20.79 31.42
CA PRO A 17 0.32 -19.52 31.32
C PRO A 17 -0.65 -18.50 30.74
N THR A 18 -1.17 -17.63 31.61
CA THR A 18 -1.93 -16.45 31.23
C THR A 18 -0.97 -15.59 30.45
N GLY A 19 -1.02 -15.73 29.13
CA GLY A 19 -0.34 -14.86 28.19
C GLY A 19 -0.95 -13.47 28.30
N GLU A 20 -0.61 -12.75 29.37
CA GLU A 20 -0.96 -11.37 29.56
C GLU A 20 -0.40 -10.60 28.37
N SER A 21 -1.29 -10.32 27.42
CA SER A 21 -0.99 -9.39 26.37
C SER A 21 -0.59 -8.07 27.03
N GLY A 22 0.59 -7.54 26.70
CA GLY A 22 1.05 -6.25 27.22
C GLY A 22 0.13 -5.06 26.92
N LEU A 23 -0.99 -5.30 26.23
CA LEU A 23 -2.07 -4.36 25.90
C LEU A 23 -3.39 -4.66 26.63
N GLY A 24 -3.52 -5.73 27.41
CA GLY A 24 -4.74 -6.05 28.18
C GLY A 24 -5.98 -6.39 27.34
N LEU A 25 -5.83 -6.64 26.04
CA LEU A 25 -6.90 -6.98 25.10
C LEU A 25 -6.60 -8.35 24.49
N VAL A 26 -7.52 -9.31 24.65
CA VAL A 26 -7.41 -10.64 24.03
C VAL A 26 -8.50 -10.79 22.97
N ILE A 27 -8.15 -10.47 21.72
CA ILE A 27 -9.01 -10.78 20.57
C ILE A 27 -8.75 -12.25 20.21
N GLY A 28 -9.61 -13.15 20.70
CA GLY A 28 -9.42 -14.61 20.58
C GLY A 28 -10.31 -15.29 19.53
N THR A 29 -11.48 -14.73 19.24
CA THR A 29 -12.50 -15.39 18.43
C THR A 29 -12.21 -15.26 16.94
N HIS A 30 -12.24 -16.38 16.21
CA HIS A 30 -12.07 -16.40 14.75
C HIS A 30 -13.02 -15.43 14.02
N ARG A 31 -14.25 -15.28 14.53
CA ARG A 31 -15.23 -14.31 14.01
C ARG A 31 -14.71 -12.87 14.07
N THR A 32 -14.17 -12.44 15.21
CA THR A 32 -13.66 -11.07 15.37
C THR A 32 -12.44 -10.84 14.48
N LEU A 33 -11.53 -11.81 14.39
CA LEU A 33 -10.38 -11.72 13.50
C LEU A 33 -10.82 -11.59 12.03
N ALA A 34 -11.77 -12.42 11.59
CA ALA A 34 -12.32 -12.35 10.24
C ALA A 34 -13.00 -11.00 9.95
N LEU A 35 -13.76 -10.46 10.90
CA LEU A 35 -14.41 -9.14 10.76
C LEU A 35 -13.39 -8.00 10.62
N LEU A 36 -12.31 -8.01 11.42
CA LEU A 36 -11.24 -7.00 11.32
C LEU A 36 -10.53 -7.05 9.97
N ILE A 37 -10.29 -8.25 9.44
CA ILE A 37 -9.65 -8.43 8.13
C ILE A 37 -10.59 -7.99 7.01
N LEU A 38 -11.86 -8.38 7.08
CA LEU A 38 -12.85 -7.95 6.09
C LEU A 38 -12.99 -6.42 6.09
N ALA A 39 -13.04 -5.81 7.27
CA ALA A 39 -13.07 -4.35 7.40
C ALA A 39 -11.81 -3.72 6.78
N SER A 40 -10.61 -4.24 7.09
CA SER A 40 -9.36 -3.74 6.50
C SER A 40 -9.34 -3.89 4.99
N LEU A 41 -9.78 -5.04 4.47
CA LEU A 41 -9.83 -5.32 3.03
C LEU A 41 -10.73 -4.32 2.29
N VAL A 42 -11.93 -4.08 2.83
CA VAL A 42 -12.88 -3.13 2.25
C VAL A 42 -12.30 -1.73 2.31
N LEU A 43 -11.88 -1.25 3.49
CA LEU A 43 -11.36 0.11 3.65
C LEU A 43 -10.12 0.36 2.78
N GLN A 44 -9.20 -0.60 2.68
CA GLN A 44 -8.01 -0.47 1.85
C GLN A 44 -8.33 -0.52 0.35
N SER A 45 -9.38 -1.23 -0.08
CA SER A 45 -9.77 -1.25 -1.49
C SER A 45 -10.48 0.05 -1.90
N LEU A 46 -11.24 0.67 -0.99
CA LEU A 46 -11.98 1.91 -1.27
C LEU A 46 -11.09 3.13 -1.53
N ILE A 47 -9.84 3.11 -1.09
CA ILE A 47 -8.90 4.23 -1.29
C ILE A 47 -8.25 4.23 -2.69
N PHE A 48 -8.42 3.15 -3.46
CA PHE A 48 -7.90 3.02 -4.82
C PHE A 48 -9.04 3.03 -5.86
N GLU A 49 -8.67 3.08 -7.14
CA GLU A 49 -9.61 3.02 -8.26
C GLU A 49 -10.48 1.75 -8.18
N PRO A 50 -11.80 1.82 -8.44
CA PRO A 50 -12.52 2.94 -9.07
C PRO A 50 -13.09 3.99 -8.09
N VAL A 51 -12.94 3.80 -6.77
CA VAL A 51 -13.65 4.62 -5.77
C VAL A 51 -12.84 5.84 -5.34
N CYS A 52 -11.53 5.66 -5.11
CA CYS A 52 -10.60 6.74 -4.74
C CYS A 52 -11.04 7.60 -3.54
N TRP A 53 -11.64 6.98 -2.51
CA TRP A 53 -12.13 7.71 -1.34
C TRP A 53 -11.01 8.01 -0.34
N TRP A 54 -10.23 9.05 -0.65
CA TRP A 54 -9.00 9.44 0.06
C TRP A 54 -9.10 9.62 1.59
N PRO A 55 -10.18 10.12 2.21
CA PRO A 55 -10.25 10.28 3.67
C PRO A 55 -10.14 8.95 4.41
N ILE A 56 -10.59 7.85 3.79
CA ILE A 56 -10.50 6.50 4.36
C ILE A 56 -9.03 6.06 4.51
N ALA A 57 -8.10 6.63 3.74
CA ALA A 57 -6.69 6.28 3.81
C ALA A 57 -6.10 6.46 5.22
N PHE A 58 -6.61 7.41 6.00
CA PHE A 58 -6.15 7.69 7.36
C PHE A 58 -6.62 6.66 8.41
N VAL A 59 -7.54 5.78 8.05
CA VAL A 59 -8.11 4.76 8.95
C VAL A 59 -8.17 3.34 8.36
N CYS A 60 -7.77 3.16 7.10
CA CYS A 60 -7.98 1.89 6.38
C CYS A 60 -7.20 0.70 6.96
N LEU A 61 -6.05 0.96 7.60
CA LEU A 61 -5.18 -0.06 8.18
C LEU A 61 -5.44 -0.26 9.68
N VAL A 62 -6.27 0.59 10.29
CA VAL A 62 -6.60 0.53 11.72
C VAL A 62 -7.11 -0.86 12.13
N PRO A 63 -8.09 -1.49 11.46
CA PRO A 63 -8.60 -2.78 11.93
C PRO A 63 -7.53 -3.90 11.87
N TRP A 64 -6.63 -3.87 10.89
CA TRP A 64 -5.49 -4.78 10.81
C TRP A 64 -4.48 -4.51 11.94
N LEU A 65 -4.19 -3.25 12.25
CA LEU A 65 -3.34 -2.89 13.39
C LEU A 65 -3.94 -3.35 14.72
N LEU A 66 -5.27 -3.27 14.90
CA LEU A 66 -5.96 -3.82 16.07
C LEU A 66 -5.79 -5.34 16.18
N LEU A 67 -5.86 -6.06 15.06
CA LEU A 67 -5.59 -7.49 15.00
C LEU A 67 -4.13 -7.80 15.40
N VAL A 68 -3.17 -7.03 14.86
CA VAL A 68 -1.74 -7.19 15.14
C VAL A 68 -1.42 -6.94 16.62
N GLY A 69 -1.99 -5.89 17.23
CA GLY A 69 -1.80 -5.54 18.63
C GLY A 69 -2.56 -6.44 19.61
N GLY A 70 -3.84 -6.70 19.35
CA GLY A 70 -4.79 -7.33 20.27
C GLY A 70 -4.89 -8.85 20.19
N ALA A 71 -4.43 -9.51 19.13
CA ALA A 71 -4.50 -10.98 19.07
C ALA A 71 -3.41 -11.64 19.94
N GLY A 72 -3.82 -12.58 20.79
CA GLY A 72 -2.92 -13.33 21.67
C GLY A 72 -1.99 -14.28 20.93
N TYR A 73 -2.55 -15.09 20.02
CA TYR A 73 -1.83 -16.16 19.32
C TYR A 73 -1.18 -15.66 18.03
N ALA A 74 0.16 -15.62 18.00
CA ALA A 74 0.92 -15.02 16.91
C ALA A 74 0.73 -15.70 15.53
N PRO A 75 0.67 -17.04 15.40
CA PRO A 75 0.48 -17.68 14.10
C PRO A 75 -0.82 -17.28 13.40
N ARG A 76 -1.91 -17.06 14.17
CA ARG A 76 -3.17 -16.54 13.62
C ARG A 76 -2.98 -15.17 13.00
N VAL A 77 -2.21 -14.28 13.64
CA VAL A 77 -1.96 -12.93 13.10
C VAL A 77 -1.27 -13.01 11.75
N TYR A 78 -0.24 -13.85 11.62
CA TYR A 78 0.50 -13.99 10.37
C TYR A 78 -0.36 -14.58 9.27
N PHE A 79 -1.09 -15.66 9.57
CA PHE A 79 -2.03 -16.28 8.63
C PHE A 79 -3.08 -15.30 8.12
N TYR A 80 -3.72 -14.56 9.02
CA TYR A 80 -4.77 -13.61 8.69
C TYR A 80 -4.25 -12.35 7.99
N SER A 81 -3.03 -11.90 8.32
CA SER A 81 -2.36 -10.81 7.60
C SER A 81 -2.03 -11.21 6.17
N TYR A 82 -1.57 -12.46 5.96
CA TYR A 82 -1.36 -13.02 4.63
C TYR A 82 -2.68 -13.12 3.84
N LEU A 83 -3.75 -13.63 4.47
CA LEU A 83 -5.05 -13.75 3.83
C LEU A 83 -5.65 -12.39 3.43
N LEU A 84 -5.53 -11.37 4.30
CA LEU A 84 -5.89 -9.99 4.00
C LEU A 84 -5.16 -9.50 2.74
N ALA A 85 -3.85 -9.63 2.72
CA ALA A 85 -3.02 -9.13 1.63
C ALA A 85 -3.28 -9.89 0.33
N LEU A 86 -3.42 -11.21 0.40
CA LEU A 86 -3.73 -12.05 -0.76
C LEU A 86 -5.07 -11.63 -1.37
N ALA A 87 -6.12 -11.49 -0.55
CA ALA A 87 -7.42 -11.02 -1.04
C ALA A 87 -7.34 -9.60 -1.61
N PHE A 88 -6.62 -8.70 -0.94
CA PHE A 88 -6.41 -7.33 -1.41
C PHE A 88 -5.75 -7.29 -2.79
N PHE A 89 -4.63 -8.00 -2.97
CA PHE A 89 -3.92 -8.02 -4.24
C PHE A 89 -4.70 -8.75 -5.33
N LEU A 90 -5.37 -9.88 -5.05
CA LEU A 90 -6.20 -10.57 -6.05
C LEU A 90 -7.34 -9.68 -6.56
N ILE A 91 -7.97 -8.90 -5.68
CA ILE A 91 -9.07 -7.99 -6.05
C ILE A 91 -8.53 -6.78 -6.84
N ASN A 92 -7.51 -6.10 -6.31
CA ASN A 92 -7.05 -4.83 -6.85
C ASN A 92 -6.13 -5.00 -8.08
N LEU A 93 -5.44 -6.15 -8.22
CA LEU A 93 -4.65 -6.51 -9.40
C LEU A 93 -5.44 -7.34 -10.43
N ARG A 94 -6.76 -7.47 -10.31
CA ARG A 94 -7.57 -8.26 -11.25
C ARG A 94 -7.42 -7.83 -12.71
N TRP A 95 -7.03 -6.59 -12.95
CA TRP A 95 -6.78 -6.05 -14.29
C TRP A 95 -5.56 -6.69 -15.00
N LEU A 96 -4.69 -7.39 -14.27
CA LEU A 96 -3.56 -8.15 -14.84
C LEU A 96 -3.97 -9.52 -15.40
N TRP A 97 -5.18 -10.00 -15.13
CA TRP A 97 -5.65 -11.31 -15.59
C TRP A 97 -5.52 -11.48 -17.11
N PRO A 98 -6.00 -10.55 -17.96
CA PRO A 98 -5.90 -10.70 -19.41
C PRO A 98 -4.46 -10.67 -19.93
N ALA A 99 -3.54 -10.03 -19.20
CA ALA A 99 -2.14 -9.86 -19.62
C ALA A 99 -1.25 -11.06 -19.23
N THR A 100 -1.49 -11.68 -18.08
CA THR A 100 -0.54 -12.66 -17.49
C THR A 100 -1.16 -13.99 -17.09
N GLY A 101 -2.49 -14.14 -17.14
CA GLY A 101 -3.17 -15.35 -16.69
C GLY A 101 -2.68 -15.76 -15.29
N LEU A 102 -2.27 -17.01 -15.09
CA LEU A 102 -1.80 -17.51 -13.78
C LEU A 102 -0.67 -16.67 -13.12
N GLY A 103 0.09 -15.89 -13.89
CA GLY A 103 1.12 -14.96 -13.39
C GLY A 103 0.57 -13.95 -12.37
N TYR A 104 -0.65 -13.43 -12.55
CA TYR A 104 -1.24 -12.47 -11.59
C TYR A 104 -1.45 -13.11 -10.20
N GLY A 105 -1.82 -14.39 -10.17
CA GLY A 105 -2.06 -15.13 -8.92
C GLY A 105 -0.76 -15.35 -8.16
N ALA A 106 0.30 -15.76 -8.88
CA ALA A 106 1.64 -15.90 -8.31
C ALA A 106 2.18 -14.56 -7.79
N LEU A 107 2.01 -13.47 -8.55
CA LEU A 107 2.38 -12.13 -8.12
C LEU A 107 1.63 -11.69 -6.86
N SER A 108 0.32 -11.93 -6.80
CA SER A 108 -0.51 -11.59 -5.63
C SER A 108 -0.08 -12.36 -4.38
N ALA A 109 0.23 -13.66 -4.53
CA ALA A 109 0.76 -14.50 -3.45
C ALA A 109 2.14 -14.02 -2.96
N TYR A 110 3.03 -13.64 -3.88
CA TYR A 110 4.32 -13.03 -3.56
C TYR A 110 4.15 -11.73 -2.76
N LEU A 111 3.32 -10.80 -3.24
CA LEU A 111 3.09 -9.51 -2.57
C LEU A 111 2.41 -9.69 -1.21
N ALA A 112 1.60 -10.75 -1.04
CA ALA A 112 0.95 -11.04 0.23
C ALA A 112 1.93 -11.40 1.35
N VAL A 113 3.14 -11.90 1.04
CA VAL A 113 4.18 -12.24 2.03
C VAL A 113 4.65 -11.03 2.84
N TYR A 114 4.57 -9.82 2.28
CA TYR A 114 5.02 -8.60 2.96
C TYR A 114 4.20 -8.29 4.22
N PHE A 115 2.91 -8.61 4.24
CA PHE A 115 2.03 -8.34 5.40
C PHE A 115 2.35 -9.16 6.65
N PRO A 116 2.54 -10.50 6.61
CA PRO A 116 2.98 -11.24 7.79
C PRO A 116 4.39 -10.83 8.26
N LEU A 117 5.29 -10.43 7.36
CA LEU A 117 6.60 -9.89 7.73
C LEU A 117 6.46 -8.58 8.51
N MET A 118 5.65 -7.64 8.01
CA MET A 118 5.32 -6.40 8.73
C MET A 118 4.65 -6.69 10.08
N ALA A 119 3.69 -7.63 10.12
CA ALA A 119 3.01 -8.01 11.34
C ALA A 119 3.99 -8.60 12.39
N CYS A 120 4.99 -9.38 11.96
CA CYS A 120 6.05 -9.89 12.83
C CYS A 120 6.89 -8.75 13.44
N ALA A 121 7.32 -7.80 12.62
CA ALA A 121 8.07 -6.62 13.06
C ALA A 121 7.25 -5.76 14.03
N LEU A 122 5.98 -5.47 13.69
CA LEU A 122 5.07 -4.68 14.52
C LEU A 122 4.78 -5.36 15.86
N ARG A 123 4.48 -6.67 15.87
CA ARG A 123 4.23 -7.40 17.12
C ARG A 123 5.44 -7.37 18.05
N SER A 124 6.63 -7.50 17.48
CA SER A 124 7.87 -7.42 18.26
C SER A 124 8.04 -6.04 18.90
N ALA A 125 7.82 -4.97 18.13
CA ALA A 125 7.91 -3.59 18.65
C ALA A 125 6.84 -3.27 19.70
N VAL A 126 5.58 -3.63 19.43
CA VAL A 126 4.45 -3.28 20.30
C VAL A 126 4.42 -4.13 21.57
N ARG A 127 4.63 -5.45 21.47
CA ARG A 127 4.48 -6.35 22.63
C ARG A 127 5.73 -6.43 23.49
N ARG A 128 6.94 -6.37 22.89
CA ARG A 128 8.20 -6.45 23.66
C ARG A 128 8.71 -5.08 24.10
N ARG A 129 8.60 -4.06 23.24
CA ARG A 129 9.16 -2.73 23.51
C ARG A 129 8.11 -1.69 23.92
N ARG A 130 6.81 -2.00 23.77
CA ARG A 130 5.67 -1.09 24.08
C ARG A 130 5.74 0.25 23.33
N TRP A 131 6.32 0.24 22.13
CA TRP A 131 6.40 1.45 21.31
C TRP A 131 5.02 1.81 20.73
N PRO A 132 4.66 3.11 20.64
CA PRO A 132 3.42 3.56 20.01
C PRO A 132 3.40 3.20 18.52
N LEU A 133 2.28 2.66 18.05
CA LEU A 133 2.08 2.33 16.64
C LEU A 133 2.25 3.56 15.74
N ALA A 134 1.82 4.74 16.19
CA ALA A 134 1.99 6.00 15.45
C ALA A 134 3.44 6.30 15.05
N VAL A 135 4.41 5.81 15.83
CA VAL A 135 5.84 6.03 15.59
C VAL A 135 6.42 4.87 14.78
N VAL A 136 6.14 3.63 15.15
CA VAL A 136 6.82 2.46 14.52
C VAL A 136 6.21 2.08 13.18
N PHE A 137 4.88 2.17 13.08
CA PHE A 137 4.15 1.69 11.91
C PHE A 137 4.55 2.40 10.61
N PRO A 138 4.73 3.73 10.56
CA PRO A 138 5.23 4.41 9.36
C PRO A 138 6.52 3.84 8.80
N PHE A 139 7.52 3.57 9.66
CA PHE A 139 8.80 3.01 9.21
C PHE A 139 8.65 1.59 8.66
N ILE A 140 7.85 0.76 9.31
CA ILE A 140 7.62 -0.62 8.86
C ILE A 140 6.84 -0.64 7.55
N TRP A 141 5.79 0.20 7.43
CA TRP A 141 4.97 0.29 6.23
C TRP A 141 5.78 0.80 5.04
N VAL A 142 6.43 1.96 5.19
CA VAL A 142 7.25 2.57 4.14
C VAL A 142 8.44 1.68 3.78
N GLY A 143 9.09 1.06 4.78
CA GLY A 143 10.14 0.07 4.52
C GLY A 143 9.63 -1.10 3.67
N SER A 144 8.41 -1.57 3.92
CA SER A 144 7.78 -2.59 3.07
C SER A 144 7.44 -2.06 1.67
N GLU A 145 7.01 -0.81 1.52
CA GLU A 145 6.77 -0.20 0.19
C GLU A 145 8.08 -0.12 -0.61
N ILE A 146 9.17 0.31 0.01
CA ILE A 146 10.50 0.35 -0.60
C ILE A 146 10.97 -1.04 -1.01
N LEU A 147 10.86 -2.04 -0.12
CA LEU A 147 11.24 -3.42 -0.46
C LEU A 147 10.42 -3.95 -1.64
N ARG A 148 9.10 -3.74 -1.64
CA ARG A 148 8.25 -4.11 -2.78
C ARG A 148 8.65 -3.40 -4.07
N ALA A 149 9.18 -2.18 -3.99
CA ALA A 149 9.61 -1.41 -5.16
C ALA A 149 10.90 -1.92 -5.80
N VAL A 150 11.72 -2.72 -5.10
CA VAL A 150 13.07 -3.07 -5.57
C VAL A 150 13.34 -4.58 -5.63
N VAL A 151 12.70 -5.38 -4.77
CA VAL A 151 12.95 -6.82 -4.68
C VAL A 151 12.35 -7.55 -5.88
N ILE A 152 13.13 -8.45 -6.51
CA ILE A 152 12.76 -9.21 -7.72
C ILE A 152 12.25 -8.25 -8.81
N SER A 153 13.10 -7.29 -9.21
CA SER A 153 12.80 -6.18 -10.14
C SER A 153 11.77 -5.14 -9.68
N GLY A 154 11.02 -5.43 -8.61
CA GLY A 154 10.09 -4.48 -8.00
C GLY A 154 8.69 -4.46 -8.61
N PHE A 155 7.69 -4.19 -7.77
CA PHE A 155 6.30 -3.98 -8.14
C PHE A 155 5.65 -2.91 -7.24
N PRO A 156 5.91 -1.61 -7.51
CA PRO A 156 5.53 -0.48 -6.64
C PRO A 156 4.07 -0.04 -6.79
N TRP A 157 3.14 -1.00 -6.89
CA TRP A 157 1.70 -0.70 -6.97
C TRP A 157 1.06 -0.57 -5.59
N PHE A 158 -0.03 0.20 -5.54
CA PHE A 158 -0.87 0.40 -4.35
C PHE A 158 -0.09 0.92 -3.13
N PHE A 159 0.71 1.97 -3.32
CA PHE A 159 1.25 2.72 -2.18
C PHE A 159 0.17 3.55 -1.53
N LEU A 160 0.28 3.72 -0.21
CA LEU A 160 -0.69 4.48 0.57
C LEU A 160 -0.78 5.93 0.07
N SER A 161 0.34 6.49 -0.36
CA SER A 161 0.44 7.80 -1.01
C SER A 161 -0.39 7.97 -2.29
N HIS A 162 -0.59 6.91 -3.08
CA HIS A 162 -1.39 6.99 -4.32
C HIS A 162 -2.86 7.33 -4.03
N SER A 163 -3.36 7.04 -2.82
CA SER A 163 -4.70 7.45 -2.40
C SER A 163 -4.88 8.97 -2.30
N LEU A 164 -3.79 9.73 -2.16
CA LEU A 164 -3.82 11.18 -1.99
C LEU A 164 -3.45 11.95 -3.28
N HIS A 165 -3.40 11.29 -4.45
CA HIS A 165 -2.98 11.93 -5.71
C HIS A 165 -3.79 13.18 -6.10
N ARG A 166 -5.05 13.30 -5.67
CA ARG A 166 -5.91 14.47 -5.91
C ARG A 166 -5.88 15.51 -4.79
N VAL A 167 -5.20 15.22 -3.68
CA VAL A 167 -5.21 16.06 -2.47
C VAL A 167 -3.97 16.94 -2.46
N LEU A 168 -4.03 18.02 -3.24
CA LEU A 168 -2.91 18.96 -3.41
C LEU A 168 -2.40 19.55 -2.10
N THR A 169 -3.29 19.70 -1.10
CA THR A 169 -2.96 20.27 0.21
C THR A 169 -2.12 19.35 1.10
N LEU A 170 -1.92 18.08 0.73
CA LEU A 170 -1.13 17.12 1.49
C LEU A 170 -0.02 16.47 0.68
N ILE A 171 -0.20 16.35 -0.64
CA ILE A 171 0.72 15.57 -1.47
C ILE A 171 2.07 16.25 -1.70
N GLN A 172 2.19 17.58 -1.57
CA GLN A 172 3.40 18.31 -2.00
C GLN A 172 4.67 17.83 -1.32
N VAL A 173 4.59 17.28 -0.10
CA VAL A 173 5.76 16.67 0.59
C VAL A 173 6.43 15.56 -0.23
N SER A 174 5.77 15.05 -1.28
CA SER A 174 6.38 14.14 -2.25
C SER A 174 7.57 14.74 -3.01
N ASP A 175 7.67 16.07 -3.13
CA ASP A 175 8.83 16.71 -3.76
C ASP A 175 10.12 16.60 -2.91
N LEU A 176 10.01 16.39 -1.60
CA LEU A 176 11.15 16.25 -0.67
C LEU A 176 11.67 14.82 -0.58
N VAL A 177 10.76 13.86 -0.44
CA VAL A 177 11.09 12.47 -0.06
C VAL A 177 10.33 11.45 -0.91
N GLY A 178 9.71 11.89 -2.00
CA GLY A 178 8.93 11.05 -2.88
C GLY A 178 7.60 10.60 -2.27
N ALA A 179 6.93 9.68 -2.97
CA ALA A 179 5.68 9.06 -2.55
C ALA A 179 5.74 8.46 -1.13
N TYR A 180 6.92 8.02 -0.69
CA TYR A 180 7.13 7.42 0.63
C TYR A 180 6.85 8.38 1.80
N GLY A 181 7.13 9.69 1.66
CA GLY A 181 6.82 10.67 2.70
C GLY A 181 5.33 10.82 2.94
N VAL A 182 4.56 10.84 1.87
CA VAL A 182 3.08 10.88 1.94
C VAL A 182 2.57 9.60 2.62
N SER A 183 3.07 8.43 2.20
CA SER A 183 2.74 7.15 2.87
C SER A 183 3.09 7.16 4.35
N PHE A 184 4.23 7.74 4.73
CA PHE A 184 4.69 7.85 6.11
C PHE A 184 3.69 8.62 6.98
N VAL A 185 3.22 9.79 6.51
CA VAL A 185 2.25 10.63 7.22
C VAL A 185 0.93 9.89 7.40
N VAL A 186 0.40 9.27 6.34
CA VAL A 186 -0.88 8.53 6.40
C VAL A 186 -0.78 7.31 7.32
N ALA A 187 0.33 6.56 7.26
CA ALA A 187 0.59 5.45 8.16
C ALA A 187 0.69 5.92 9.62
N ALA A 188 1.26 7.10 9.89
CA ALA A 188 1.38 7.62 11.26
C ALA A 188 0.01 7.90 11.88
N VAL A 189 -0.91 8.44 11.08
CA VAL A 189 -2.31 8.66 11.49
C VAL A 189 -3.02 7.34 11.75
N ASN A 190 -2.89 6.34 10.87
CA ASN A 190 -3.45 5.00 11.13
C ASN A 190 -2.92 4.41 12.44
N GLY A 191 -1.61 4.54 12.69
CA GLY A 191 -0.98 4.10 13.93
C GLY A 191 -1.52 4.84 15.16
N ALA A 192 -1.72 6.16 15.08
CA ALA A 192 -2.25 6.96 16.19
C ALA A 192 -3.71 6.63 16.51
N VAL A 193 -4.53 6.40 15.48
CA VAL A 193 -5.93 5.96 15.66
C VAL A 193 -5.97 4.54 16.27
N ALA A 194 -5.09 3.64 15.81
CA ALA A 194 -4.99 2.31 16.40
C ALA A 194 -4.52 2.34 17.86
N ASP A 195 -3.53 3.16 18.20
CA ASP A 195 -3.10 3.37 19.60
C ASP A 195 -4.25 3.88 20.48
N LEU A 196 -5.03 4.86 19.99
CA LEU A 196 -6.20 5.38 20.70
C LEU A 196 -7.24 4.28 20.96
N ILE A 197 -7.62 3.53 19.93
CA ILE A 197 -8.64 2.47 20.06
C ILE A 197 -8.13 1.34 20.97
N LEU A 198 -6.87 0.91 20.84
CA LEU A 198 -6.29 -0.10 21.73
C LEU A 198 -6.28 0.36 23.19
N ALA A 199 -5.99 1.64 23.46
CA ALA A 199 -6.04 2.19 24.81
C ALA A 199 -7.47 2.19 25.37
N LEU A 200 -8.47 2.58 24.56
CA LEU A 200 -9.89 2.59 24.95
C LEU A 200 -10.44 1.19 25.24
N LEU A 201 -9.97 0.18 24.50
CA LEU A 201 -10.40 -1.21 24.67
C LEU A 201 -9.62 -1.96 25.75
N SER A 202 -8.48 -1.43 26.21
CA SER A 202 -7.61 -2.10 27.17
C SER A 202 -8.17 -2.06 28.60
N ASN A 203 -8.26 -3.22 29.26
CA ASN A 203 -8.73 -3.32 30.64
C ASN A 203 -7.57 -3.06 31.64
N ARG A 204 -6.93 -1.89 31.56
CA ARG A 204 -5.74 -1.57 32.35
C ARG A 204 -6.12 -1.12 33.77
N ARG A 205 -5.36 -1.59 34.77
CA ARG A 205 -5.36 -0.99 36.13
C ARG A 205 -5.02 0.51 36.05
N GLU A 206 -5.44 1.30 37.03
CA GLU A 206 -5.31 2.78 37.06
C GLU A 206 -3.90 3.28 36.67
N ALA A 207 -2.84 2.67 37.20
CA ALA A 207 -1.46 3.04 36.87
C ALA A 207 -1.09 2.80 35.39
N GLY A 208 -1.65 1.77 34.76
CA GLY A 208 -1.49 1.48 33.33
C GLY A 208 -2.32 2.39 32.42
N LEU A 209 -3.41 2.96 32.95
CA LEU A 209 -4.27 3.91 32.27
C LEU A 209 -3.56 5.24 32.04
N ALA A 210 -2.89 5.79 33.07
CA ALA A 210 -2.14 7.04 32.96
C ALA A 210 -0.98 6.95 31.94
N HIS A 211 -0.27 5.83 31.92
CA HIS A 211 0.76 5.57 30.91
C HIS A 211 0.17 5.44 29.50
N GLY A 212 -0.97 4.74 29.36
CA GLY A 212 -1.69 4.61 28.09
C GLY A 212 -2.15 5.96 27.54
N LEU A 213 -2.74 6.82 28.39
CA LEU A 213 -3.18 8.16 28.01
C LEU A 213 -2.01 9.05 27.57
N ARG A 214 -0.87 8.99 28.28
CA ARG A 214 0.34 9.74 27.88
C ARG A 214 0.86 9.28 26.52
N GLN A 215 0.88 7.97 26.28
CA GLN A 215 1.28 7.39 25.01
C GLN A 215 0.34 7.81 23.87
N VAL A 216 -0.98 7.71 24.05
CA VAL A 216 -1.97 8.15 23.07
C VAL A 216 -1.85 9.64 22.76
N ARG A 217 -1.65 10.49 23.78
CA ARG A 217 -1.40 11.92 23.58
C ARG A 217 -0.15 12.17 22.75
N GLY A 218 0.93 11.44 23.04
CA GLY A 218 2.16 11.47 22.24
C GLY A 218 1.94 11.03 20.80
N SER A 219 1.20 9.94 20.57
CA SER A 219 0.84 9.41 19.25
C SER A 219 0.02 10.42 18.44
N LEU A 220 -1.02 11.01 19.04
CA LEU A 220 -1.86 12.01 18.40
C LEU A 220 -1.10 13.31 18.12
N ALA A 221 -0.25 13.76 19.05
CA ALA A 221 0.59 14.93 18.84
C ALA A 221 1.58 14.68 17.69
N TRP A 222 2.23 13.52 17.64
CA TRP A 222 3.15 13.16 16.56
C TRP A 222 2.46 13.14 15.19
N ALA A 223 1.37 12.39 15.06
CA ALA A 223 0.62 12.32 13.81
C ALA A 223 0.05 13.68 13.40
N GLY A 224 -0.47 14.45 14.37
CA GLY A 224 -0.96 15.81 14.15
C GLY A 224 0.14 16.76 13.67
N CYS A 225 1.33 16.72 14.28
CA CYS A 225 2.48 17.51 13.84
C CYS A 225 2.89 17.16 12.41
N LEU A 226 2.93 15.88 12.03
CA LEU A 226 3.24 15.46 10.67
C LEU A 226 2.22 15.97 9.66
N VAL A 227 0.92 15.82 9.95
CA VAL A 227 -0.16 16.32 9.08
C VAL A 227 -0.10 17.83 8.94
N ILE A 228 0.02 18.57 10.06
CA ILE A 228 0.11 20.03 10.04
C ILE A 228 1.34 20.49 9.26
N ALA A 229 2.50 19.87 9.48
CA ALA A 229 3.72 20.19 8.74
C ALA A 229 3.54 19.96 7.23
N SER A 230 2.87 18.85 6.86
CA SER A 230 2.60 18.52 5.45
C SER A 230 1.64 19.53 4.80
N VAL A 231 0.59 19.96 5.53
CA VAL A 231 -0.33 21.00 5.07
C VAL A 231 0.38 22.34 4.93
N VAL A 232 1.10 22.79 5.95
CA VAL A 232 1.82 24.07 5.93
C VAL A 232 2.82 24.09 4.79
N TYR A 233 3.62 23.03 4.63
CA TYR A 233 4.56 22.91 3.52
C TYR A 233 3.85 22.95 2.16
N SER A 234 2.75 22.19 2.01
CA SER A 234 1.98 22.18 0.77
C SER A 234 1.39 23.55 0.43
N GLN A 235 0.90 24.27 1.43
CA GLN A 235 0.41 25.64 1.24
C GLN A 235 1.55 26.56 0.77
N VAL A 236 2.72 26.49 1.40
CA VAL A 236 3.89 27.27 0.97
C VAL A 236 4.27 26.93 -0.47
N ARG A 237 4.28 25.65 -0.85
CA ARG A 237 4.62 25.23 -2.22
C ARG A 237 3.61 25.66 -3.27
N LEU A 238 2.33 25.53 -2.98
CA LEU A 238 1.27 25.89 -3.93
C LEU A 238 1.16 27.40 -4.19
N HIS A 239 1.65 28.24 -3.29
CA HIS A 239 1.66 29.70 -3.45
C HIS A 239 2.95 30.25 -4.07
N GLN A 240 3.92 29.39 -4.40
CA GLN A 240 5.11 29.81 -5.11
C GLN A 240 4.80 29.97 -6.59
N ASP A 241 5.12 31.15 -7.14
CA ASP A 241 5.04 31.39 -8.57
C ASP A 241 6.25 30.73 -9.26
N THR A 242 6.04 29.50 -9.71
CA THR A 242 7.05 28.68 -10.40
C THR A 242 6.66 28.40 -11.85
N LEU A 243 5.53 28.93 -12.31
CA LEU A 243 5.01 28.68 -13.64
C LEU A 243 5.58 29.69 -14.63
N SER A 244 6.05 29.18 -15.77
CA SER A 244 6.42 29.99 -16.93
C SER A 244 5.64 29.49 -18.13
N THR A 245 5.40 30.37 -19.11
CA THR A 245 4.76 29.99 -20.36
C THR A 245 5.63 28.95 -21.07
N GLY A 246 5.12 27.73 -21.21
CA GLY A 246 5.79 26.62 -21.88
C GLY A 246 5.43 26.52 -23.38
N PRO A 247 6.10 25.61 -24.12
CA PRO A 247 5.81 25.35 -25.52
C PRO A 247 4.39 24.80 -25.71
N LYS A 248 3.79 25.04 -26.88
CA LYS A 248 2.51 24.45 -27.29
C LYS A 248 2.75 23.02 -27.77
N ILE A 249 2.23 22.04 -27.02
CA ILE A 249 2.45 20.61 -27.30
C ILE A 249 1.18 19.99 -27.88
N ALA A 250 1.30 19.32 -29.03
CA ALA A 250 0.26 18.47 -29.61
C ALA A 250 0.46 17.01 -29.16
N VAL A 251 -0.43 16.50 -28.31
CA VAL A 251 -0.41 15.10 -27.84
C VAL A 251 -1.28 14.26 -28.76
N LEU A 252 -0.68 13.34 -29.51
CA LEU A 252 -1.38 12.51 -30.49
C LEU A 252 -1.70 11.13 -29.90
N GLN A 253 -2.95 10.68 -30.02
CA GLN A 253 -3.39 9.39 -29.50
C GLN A 253 -4.06 8.59 -30.62
N GLY A 254 -3.42 7.50 -31.04
CA GLY A 254 -3.88 6.65 -32.13
C GLY A 254 -5.05 5.70 -31.78
N ASP A 255 -5.23 5.40 -30.49
CA ASP A 255 -6.27 4.50 -29.97
C ASP A 255 -6.32 3.11 -30.63
N PHE A 256 -5.16 2.57 -30.99
CA PHE A 256 -5.06 1.23 -31.58
C PHE A 256 -5.36 0.14 -30.55
N LEU A 257 -6.06 -0.89 -30.99
CA LEU A 257 -6.40 -2.01 -30.11
C LEU A 257 -5.17 -2.90 -29.88
N SER A 258 -4.60 -2.83 -28.67
CA SER A 258 -3.50 -3.71 -28.28
C SER A 258 -4.00 -5.13 -27.95
N LEU A 259 -4.31 -5.92 -28.98
CA LEU A 259 -4.68 -7.32 -28.81
C LEU A 259 -3.46 -8.23 -28.62
N VAL A 260 -3.55 -9.15 -27.66
CA VAL A 260 -2.61 -10.28 -27.49
C VAL A 260 -2.77 -11.29 -28.63
N SER A 261 -3.99 -11.40 -29.18
CA SER A 261 -4.34 -12.28 -30.30
C SER A 261 -5.41 -11.61 -31.17
N GLY A 262 -5.11 -11.41 -32.45
CA GLY A 262 -6.00 -10.77 -33.43
C GLY A 262 -5.20 -10.03 -34.52
N ASP A 263 -5.90 -9.64 -35.59
CA ASP A 263 -5.31 -8.82 -36.66
C ASP A 263 -4.99 -7.42 -36.10
N ARG A 264 -3.71 -7.08 -36.06
CA ARG A 264 -3.22 -5.76 -35.64
C ARG A 264 -3.17 -4.85 -36.86
N GLU A 265 -3.49 -3.58 -36.68
CA GLU A 265 -3.25 -2.58 -37.73
C GLU A 265 -1.77 -2.62 -38.12
N SER A 266 -1.51 -2.63 -39.42
CA SER A 266 -0.13 -2.66 -39.93
C SER A 266 0.63 -1.42 -39.48
N ASP A 267 1.95 -1.53 -39.28
CA ASP A 267 2.77 -0.37 -38.94
C ASP A 267 2.68 0.74 -39.99
N GLU A 268 2.46 0.39 -41.25
CA GLU A 268 2.27 1.37 -42.33
C GLU A 268 0.99 2.17 -42.17
N GLU A 269 -0.09 1.51 -41.77
CA GLU A 269 -1.38 2.14 -41.49
C GLU A 269 -1.31 3.02 -40.25
N LYS A 270 -0.72 2.52 -39.16
CA LYS A 270 -0.46 3.32 -37.94
C LYS A 270 0.34 4.57 -38.26
N ARG A 271 1.44 4.42 -39.00
CA ARG A 271 2.28 5.54 -39.46
C ARG A 271 1.47 6.55 -40.27
N ARG A 272 0.64 6.08 -41.22
CA ARG A 272 -0.22 6.96 -42.03
C ARG A 272 -1.21 7.73 -41.17
N ILE A 273 -1.84 7.07 -40.20
CA ILE A 273 -2.79 7.71 -39.27
C ILE A 273 -2.08 8.77 -38.43
N TYR A 274 -0.90 8.49 -37.87
CA TYR A 274 -0.15 9.48 -37.10
C TYR A 274 0.30 10.68 -37.94
N PHE A 275 0.78 10.48 -39.17
CA PHE A 275 1.11 11.62 -40.05
C PHE A 275 -0.12 12.47 -40.36
N ALA A 276 -1.27 11.85 -40.63
CA ALA A 276 -2.52 12.60 -40.82
C ALA A 276 -2.95 13.36 -39.56
N MET A 277 -2.69 12.82 -38.36
CA MET A 277 -2.91 13.53 -37.09
C MET A 277 -1.95 14.70 -36.92
N MET A 278 -0.67 14.54 -37.30
CA MET A 278 0.32 15.62 -37.28
C MET A 278 -0.06 16.76 -38.22
N ASP A 279 -0.51 16.44 -39.43
CA ASP A 279 -0.96 17.42 -40.42
C ASP A 279 -2.14 18.24 -39.89
N LYS A 280 -3.15 17.58 -39.30
CA LYS A 280 -4.27 18.28 -38.64
C LYS A 280 -3.81 19.14 -37.46
N ALA A 281 -2.91 18.62 -36.64
CA ALA A 281 -2.40 19.37 -35.50
C ALA A 281 -1.51 20.56 -35.93
N ALA A 282 -0.94 20.55 -37.13
CA ALA A 282 -0.15 21.67 -37.67
C ALA A 282 -0.99 22.95 -37.84
N GLU A 283 -2.32 22.85 -38.02
CA GLU A 283 -3.24 24.00 -38.04
C GLU A 283 -3.21 24.81 -36.74
N HIS A 284 -2.75 24.20 -35.64
CA HIS A 284 -2.60 24.85 -34.35
C HIS A 284 -1.18 25.33 -34.08
N GLU A 285 -0.24 25.24 -35.03
CA GLU A 285 1.16 25.68 -34.88
C GLU A 285 1.81 25.18 -33.57
N PRO A 286 1.83 23.86 -33.28
CA PRO A 286 2.48 23.33 -32.09
C PRO A 286 4.01 23.40 -32.22
N ASP A 287 4.68 23.67 -31.10
CA ASP A 287 6.14 23.63 -31.00
C ASP A 287 6.68 22.19 -30.90
N LEU A 288 5.85 21.24 -30.44
CA LEU A 288 6.22 19.85 -30.22
C LEU A 288 5.05 18.89 -30.48
N TYR A 289 5.33 17.79 -31.19
CA TYR A 289 4.43 16.64 -31.30
C TYR A 289 4.86 15.55 -30.32
N LEU A 290 3.93 15.09 -29.48
CA LEU A 290 4.14 13.99 -28.54
C LEU A 290 3.38 12.75 -29.01
N LEU A 291 4.11 11.66 -29.24
CA LEU A 291 3.60 10.36 -29.61
C LEU A 291 3.59 9.40 -28.40
N PRO A 292 2.68 8.42 -28.35
CA PRO A 292 2.68 7.40 -27.30
C PRO A 292 3.83 6.40 -27.48
N GLU A 293 4.03 5.52 -26.51
CA GLU A 293 5.02 4.44 -26.60
C GLU A 293 4.73 3.53 -27.81
N THR A 294 5.76 3.26 -28.62
CA THR A 294 5.69 2.40 -29.81
C THR A 294 4.48 2.71 -30.71
N PRO A 295 4.39 3.94 -31.27
CA PRO A 295 3.25 4.34 -32.09
C PRO A 295 3.18 3.48 -33.38
N TRP A 296 4.35 3.11 -33.92
CA TRP A 296 4.59 2.05 -34.88
C TRP A 296 6.06 1.60 -34.72
N ILE A 297 6.49 0.53 -35.40
CA ILE A 297 7.91 0.14 -35.39
C ILE A 297 8.77 1.23 -36.05
N MET A 298 9.54 1.93 -35.23
CA MET A 298 10.52 2.93 -35.65
C MET A 298 11.93 2.36 -35.48
N TYR A 299 12.67 2.20 -36.58
CA TYR A 299 14.09 1.87 -36.51
C TYR A 299 14.89 3.16 -36.33
N LEU A 300 15.40 3.39 -35.13
CA LEU A 300 16.36 4.48 -34.85
C LEU A 300 17.74 4.20 -35.45
N ASN A 301 18.06 2.92 -35.70
CA ASN A 301 19.36 2.51 -36.24
C ASN A 301 19.23 1.89 -37.65
N PRO A 302 19.87 2.46 -38.68
CA PRO A 302 19.81 1.95 -40.05
C PRO A 302 20.25 0.49 -40.16
N GLU A 303 21.28 0.07 -39.42
CA GLU A 303 21.82 -1.29 -39.49
C GLU A 303 20.84 -2.33 -38.89
N ALA A 304 19.99 -1.94 -37.94
CA ALA A 304 18.97 -2.83 -37.38
C ALA A 304 17.86 -3.18 -38.39
N ARG A 305 17.65 -2.32 -39.40
CA ARG A 305 16.74 -2.57 -40.51
C ARG A 305 17.19 -3.75 -41.37
N ASP A 306 18.50 -3.96 -41.48
CA ASP A 306 19.09 -4.98 -42.38
C ASP A 306 19.13 -6.39 -41.76
N PHE A 307 18.97 -6.52 -40.43
CA PHE A 307 19.03 -7.79 -39.71
C PHE A 307 17.73 -8.61 -39.73
N HIS A 308 16.59 -8.03 -40.12
CA HIS A 308 15.31 -8.75 -40.16
C HIS A 308 14.92 -9.18 -41.59
N PRO A 309 15.08 -10.47 -41.97
CA PRO A 309 14.83 -10.95 -43.33
C PRO A 309 13.35 -11.06 -43.71
N PHE A 310 12.41 -10.84 -42.79
CA PHE A 310 10.97 -11.05 -43.00
C PHE A 310 10.24 -9.92 -43.74
N TRP A 311 10.89 -8.80 -44.03
CA TRP A 311 10.25 -7.61 -44.62
C TRP A 311 10.90 -7.14 -45.94
N ARG A 312 11.63 -8.04 -46.62
CA ARG A 312 12.02 -7.87 -48.03
C ARG A 312 10.89 -8.40 -48.92
N GLY A 313 9.78 -7.67 -49.00
CA GLY A 313 8.63 -8.05 -49.83
C GLY A 313 7.58 -6.96 -49.79
#